data_AF-A0A7R9PJ07-F1
#
_entry.id   AF-A0A7R9PJ07-F1
#
_cell.length_a   1.000
_cell.length_b   1.000
_cell.length_c   1.000
_cell.angle_alpha   90.00
_cell.angle_beta   90.00
_cell.angle_gamma   90.00
#
_symmetry.space_group_name_H-M   'P 1'
#
loop_
_entity.id
_entity.type
_entity.pdbx_description
1 polymer ?
#
loop_
_entity_poly.entity_id
_entity_poly.type
_entity_poly.pdbx_seq_one_letter_code
_entity_poly.pdbx_strand_id
1 'polypeptide(L)'
;MFDMGLPTHWHVNDCASTQGYSAHECVVCLSSSFLVSFLVDARGGAMRGCRHSGVRVIVPPRKATMPMRVTCRYLKRDKLSHPPPLMEGEALASRILELGPVGAKFLGPVIIEVPHFGSLRGMEREIVILRSDNGETWREHTLEASDDAVHQVLNDSFEGEELSALEEVNAGRTTRILTTDFPQYFAVVSRIRQEVHAIGPEGGMVSSSVVPQVQAVFPQGALTKKIKVGLQVNLFKPRKGASAGMLKKITVNHLPKKKRFSLVW
;
A
#
# COMPACT_ATOMS: atom_id res chain seq x y z
N MET A 1 -27.09 30.49 -35.22
CA MET A 1 -26.36 29.63 -36.16
C MET A 1 -24.91 30.11 -36.10
N PHE A 2 -24.11 29.54 -35.18
CA PHE A 2 -22.73 29.93 -34.96
C PHE A 2 -21.82 28.90 -35.62
N ASP A 3 -21.00 29.41 -36.53
CA ASP A 3 -20.03 28.68 -37.35
C ASP A 3 -18.79 28.31 -36.51
N MET A 4 -18.28 27.09 -36.73
CA MET A 4 -17.13 26.52 -36.03
C MET A 4 -15.84 26.80 -36.80
N GLY A 5 -15.04 27.77 -36.33
CA GLY A 5 -13.67 27.98 -36.79
C GLY A 5 -12.65 27.44 -35.77
N LEU A 6 -12.00 26.32 -36.09
CA LEU A 6 -10.82 25.80 -35.38
C LEU A 6 -9.59 26.67 -35.68
N PRO A 7 -8.74 27.04 -34.70
CA PRO A 7 -7.38 27.48 -34.98
C PRO A 7 -6.43 26.28 -35.01
N THR A 8 -5.93 25.99 -36.20
CA THR A 8 -4.80 25.11 -36.49
C THR A 8 -3.47 25.81 -36.18
N HIS A 9 -2.90 25.63 -34.99
CA HIS A 9 -1.44 25.61 -34.78
C HIS A 9 -1.07 25.21 -33.34
N TRP A 10 -0.34 24.10 -33.17
CA TRP A 10 0.33 23.75 -31.91
C TRP A 10 1.84 23.88 -32.12
N HIS A 11 2.47 24.82 -31.43
CA HIS A 11 3.92 24.90 -31.34
C HIS A 11 4.45 23.73 -30.50
N VAL A 12 5.22 22.86 -31.15
CA VAL A 12 6.04 21.80 -30.55
C VAL A 12 7.34 22.45 -30.08
N ASN A 13 7.61 22.37 -28.77
CA ASN A 13 8.91 22.46 -28.06
C ASN A 13 8.53 22.46 -26.55
N ASP A 14 8.82 21.48 -25.70
CA ASP A 14 10.04 20.70 -25.50
C ASP A 14 9.72 19.24 -25.19
N CYS A 15 9.79 18.37 -26.20
CA CYS A 15 9.78 16.91 -26.01
C CYS A 15 10.83 16.31 -26.93
N ALA A 16 12.10 16.61 -26.66
CA ALA A 16 13.22 16.12 -27.44
C ALA A 16 14.25 15.47 -26.52
N SER A 17 14.12 14.14 -26.33
CA SER A 17 15.24 13.20 -26.45
C SER A 17 14.70 11.78 -26.25
N THR A 18 14.30 11.19 -27.36
CA THR A 18 13.85 9.81 -27.56
C THR A 18 14.95 8.80 -27.24
N GLN A 19 14.58 7.68 -26.61
CA GLN A 19 15.05 6.35 -27.00
C GLN A 19 14.04 5.31 -26.47
N GLY A 20 13.33 4.64 -27.38
CA GLY A 20 12.98 3.22 -27.20
C GLY A 20 11.51 2.77 -27.12
N TYR A 21 10.48 3.62 -27.07
CA TYR A 21 9.09 3.12 -26.92
C TYR A 21 8.13 3.74 -27.95
N SER A 22 7.22 2.91 -28.46
CA SER A 22 6.33 3.19 -29.59
C SER A 22 5.37 4.37 -29.30
N ALA A 23 5.00 5.10 -30.35
CA ALA A 23 4.24 6.36 -30.29
C ALA A 23 2.79 6.24 -29.74
N HIS A 24 2.38 5.08 -29.21
CA HIS A 24 1.07 4.87 -28.59
C HIS A 24 1.05 5.10 -27.07
N GLU A 25 2.20 5.32 -26.42
CA GLU A 25 2.29 5.58 -24.97
C GLU A 25 2.36 7.07 -24.58
N CYS A 26 2.34 8.00 -25.55
CA CYS A 26 2.34 9.43 -25.26
C CYS A 26 0.93 9.98 -25.11
N VAL A 27 0.26 9.64 -24.00
CA VAL A 27 -0.98 10.33 -23.59
C VAL A 27 -0.76 11.07 -22.27
N VAL A 28 -0.21 12.27 -22.40
CA VAL A 28 -0.67 13.48 -21.69
C VAL A 28 -0.39 13.54 -20.15
N CYS A 29 0.86 13.82 -19.77
CA CYS A 29 1.19 14.54 -18.52
C CYS A 29 0.84 16.07 -18.66
N LEU A 30 -0.33 16.47 -19.20
CA LEU A 30 -0.69 17.91 -19.47
C LEU A 30 -1.23 18.70 -18.25
N SER A 31 -0.93 18.27 -17.02
CA SER A 31 -0.98 19.20 -15.91
C SER A 31 0.14 18.87 -14.95
N SER A 32 0.87 19.90 -14.51
CA SER A 32 2.00 19.84 -13.57
C SER A 32 1.67 19.25 -12.18
N SER A 33 0.54 18.54 -12.02
CA SER A 33 -0.02 18.10 -10.75
C SER A 33 -0.46 16.63 -10.69
N PHE A 34 -0.71 15.94 -11.81
CA PHE A 34 -1.09 14.52 -11.81
C PHE A 34 0.12 13.62 -12.07
N LEU A 35 0.28 12.57 -11.28
CA LEU A 35 1.30 11.54 -11.53
C LEU A 35 0.87 10.64 -12.67
N VAL A 36 -0.42 10.30 -12.68
CA VAL A 36 -1.06 9.43 -13.66
C VAL A 36 -2.41 10.06 -14.02
N SER A 37 -2.69 10.28 -15.31
CA SER A 37 -4.02 10.55 -15.84
C SER A 37 -4.22 9.86 -17.19
N PHE A 38 -5.13 8.89 -17.28
CA PHE A 38 -5.44 8.21 -18.55
C PHE A 38 -6.92 7.80 -18.62
N LEU A 39 -7.40 7.60 -19.85
CA LEU A 39 -8.73 7.05 -20.08
C LEU A 39 -8.63 5.52 -20.06
N VAL A 40 -9.52 4.89 -19.31
CA VAL A 40 -9.67 3.44 -19.26
C VAL A 40 -11.09 3.07 -19.71
N ASP A 41 -11.21 1.98 -20.47
CA ASP A 41 -12.48 1.39 -20.88
C ASP A 41 -12.46 -0.13 -20.61
N ALA A 42 -13.42 -0.87 -21.16
CA ALA A 42 -13.53 -2.32 -20.98
C ALA A 42 -12.30 -3.11 -21.46
N ARG A 43 -11.41 -2.54 -22.26
CA ARG A 43 -10.13 -3.17 -22.65
C ARG A 43 -9.11 -3.17 -21.51
N GLY A 44 -9.33 -2.36 -20.48
CA GLY A 44 -8.37 -2.14 -19.42
C GLY A 44 -7.31 -1.11 -19.83
N GLY A 45 -6.26 -1.01 -19.03
CA GLY A 45 -5.14 -0.13 -19.28
C GLY A 45 -4.21 -0.05 -18.09
N ALA A 46 -2.92 0.11 -18.37
CA ALA A 46 -1.91 0.33 -17.35
C ALA A 46 -1.15 1.60 -17.69
N MET A 47 -0.88 2.41 -16.67
CA MET A 47 -0.04 3.59 -16.84
C MET A 47 0.88 3.78 -15.66
N ARG A 48 2.15 4.01 -15.98
CA ARG A 48 3.19 4.38 -15.02
C ARG A 48 3.35 5.90 -15.04
N GLY A 49 3.44 6.50 -13.86
CA GLY A 49 3.61 7.94 -13.75
C GLY A 49 4.97 8.41 -14.25
N CYS A 50 5.04 9.69 -14.64
CA CYS A 50 6.24 10.35 -15.17
C CYS A 50 7.49 10.08 -14.26
N ARG A 51 8.69 10.00 -14.88
CA ARG A 51 9.95 9.31 -14.49
C ARG A 51 10.44 9.33 -13.02
N HIS A 52 9.93 10.20 -12.16
CA HIS A 52 10.36 10.33 -10.76
C HIS A 52 9.31 9.90 -9.72
N SER A 53 8.06 9.66 -10.15
CA SER A 53 6.99 9.30 -9.22
C SER A 53 7.00 7.82 -8.84
N GLY A 54 7.36 6.95 -9.79
CA GLY A 54 7.38 5.49 -9.62
C GLY A 54 6.01 4.84 -9.38
N VAL A 55 4.92 5.62 -9.29
CA VAL A 55 3.56 5.10 -9.13
C VAL A 55 3.08 4.47 -10.43
N ARG A 56 2.38 3.35 -10.33
CA ARG A 56 1.72 2.71 -11.48
C ARG A 56 0.30 2.34 -11.13
N VAL A 57 -0.62 2.54 -12.06
CA VAL A 57 -2.01 2.08 -11.94
C VAL A 57 -2.28 1.09 -13.06
N ILE A 58 -2.82 -0.07 -12.70
CA ILE A 58 -3.13 -1.16 -13.62
C ILE A 58 -4.61 -1.51 -13.43
N VAL A 59 -5.40 -1.30 -14.49
CA VAL A 59 -6.80 -1.70 -14.55
C VAL A 59 -6.88 -2.87 -15.55
N PRO A 60 -7.17 -4.09 -15.08
CA PRO A 60 -7.24 -5.24 -15.99
C PRO A 60 -8.39 -5.12 -16.98
N PRO A 61 -8.33 -5.87 -18.09
CA PRO A 61 -9.42 -5.99 -19.05
C PRO A 61 -10.73 -6.41 -18.36
N ARG A 62 -11.85 -5.85 -18.84
CA ARG A 62 -13.22 -6.11 -18.38
C ARG A 62 -13.53 -5.68 -16.95
N LYS A 63 -12.62 -5.00 -16.24
CA LYS A 63 -12.86 -4.53 -14.86
C LYS A 63 -13.48 -3.14 -14.81
N ALA A 64 -13.28 -2.30 -15.82
CA ALA A 64 -13.96 -1.00 -15.92
C ALA A 64 -15.41 -1.19 -16.41
N THR A 65 -16.37 -0.59 -15.68
CA THR A 65 -17.80 -0.66 -16.01
C THR A 65 -18.21 0.26 -17.16
N MET A 66 -17.52 1.39 -17.29
CA MET A 66 -17.73 2.38 -18.33
C MET A 66 -16.41 3.12 -18.61
N PRO A 67 -16.25 3.76 -19.79
CA PRO A 67 -15.10 4.61 -20.05
C PRO A 67 -14.96 5.72 -19.00
N MET A 68 -13.82 5.80 -18.33
CA MET A 68 -13.57 6.81 -17.31
C MET A 68 -12.12 7.30 -17.32
N ARG A 69 -11.92 8.53 -16.84
CA ARG A 69 -10.58 9.11 -16.66
C ARG A 69 -10.07 8.77 -15.26
N VAL A 70 -9.13 7.83 -15.21
CA VAL A 70 -8.41 7.49 -13.98
C VAL A 70 -7.35 8.56 -13.74
N THR A 71 -7.30 9.08 -12.52
CA THR A 71 -6.29 10.03 -12.07
C THR A 71 -5.68 9.58 -10.76
N CYS A 72 -4.38 9.82 -10.59
CA CYS A 72 -3.67 9.60 -9.34
C CYS A 72 -2.66 10.73 -9.14
N ARG A 73 -2.69 11.38 -7.96
CA ARG A 73 -1.76 12.46 -7.61
C ARG A 73 -1.24 12.35 -6.18
N TYR A 74 -0.03 12.82 -5.94
CA TYR A 74 0.47 12.99 -4.58
C TYR A 74 -0.13 14.24 -3.96
N LEU A 75 -0.86 14.07 -2.86
CA LEU A 75 -1.38 15.18 -2.10
C LEU A 75 -0.26 15.82 -1.26
N LYS A 76 -0.18 17.15 -1.29
CA LYS A 76 0.67 17.90 -0.35
C LYS A 76 0.02 17.87 1.02
N ARG A 77 0.81 17.62 2.07
CA ARG A 77 0.31 17.53 3.45
C ARG A 77 -0.53 18.75 3.85
N ASP A 78 -0.16 19.94 3.38
CA ASP A 78 -0.84 21.21 3.71
C ASP A 78 -2.26 21.33 3.14
N LYS A 79 -2.61 20.50 2.16
CA LYS A 79 -3.95 20.46 1.56
C LYS A 79 -4.89 19.46 2.21
N LEU A 80 -4.40 18.69 3.19
CA LEU A 80 -5.17 17.66 3.85
C LEU A 80 -5.75 18.21 5.16
N SER A 81 -7.05 18.47 5.18
CA SER A 81 -7.78 18.96 6.37
C SER A 81 -7.74 17.94 7.52
N HIS A 82 -7.93 16.66 7.19
CA HIS A 82 -7.97 15.58 8.17
C HIS A 82 -6.88 14.54 7.87
N PRO A 83 -5.68 14.67 8.46
CA PRO A 83 -4.61 13.70 8.27
C PRO A 83 -4.92 12.35 8.91
N PRO A 84 -4.34 11.25 8.39
CA PRO A 84 -4.50 9.93 8.99
C PRO A 84 -4.01 9.93 10.44
N PRO A 85 -4.78 9.38 11.39
CA PRO A 85 -4.40 9.34 12.80
C PRO A 85 -3.30 8.30 13.01
N LEU A 86 -2.05 8.75 13.09
CA LEU A 86 -0.88 7.90 13.32
C LEU A 86 -0.61 7.75 14.83
N MET A 87 -0.38 6.52 15.28
CA MET A 87 0.00 6.21 16.66
C MET A 87 1.54 6.23 16.85
N GLU A 88 2.00 6.10 18.11
CA GLU A 88 3.43 6.00 18.40
C GLU A 88 4.05 4.79 17.69
N GLY A 89 5.11 5.02 16.92
CA GLY A 89 5.78 3.99 16.12
C GLY A 89 5.25 3.83 14.69
N GLU A 90 4.15 4.51 14.35
CA GLU A 90 3.61 4.58 12.99
C GLU A 90 4.17 5.79 12.23
N ALA A 91 4.37 5.63 10.92
CA ALA A 91 4.82 6.70 10.05
C ALA A 91 4.32 6.49 8.63
N LEU A 92 4.07 7.57 7.88
CA LEU A 92 3.82 7.49 6.46
C LEU A 92 5.08 6.94 5.74
N ALA A 93 4.89 5.85 5.01
CA ALA A 93 5.93 5.22 4.20
C ALA A 93 6.00 5.83 2.79
N SER A 94 4.90 6.41 2.29
CA SER A 94 4.81 7.17 1.05
C SER A 94 4.06 8.49 1.26
N ARG A 95 4.07 9.37 0.26
CA ARG A 95 3.10 10.49 0.22
C ARG A 95 1.69 9.93 0.03
N ILE A 96 0.70 10.67 0.53
CA ILE A 96 -0.72 10.33 0.40
C ILE A 96 -1.12 10.45 -1.07
N LEU A 97 -1.84 9.44 -1.56
CA LEU A 97 -2.37 9.39 -2.91
C LEU A 97 -3.80 9.89 -2.89
N GLU A 98 -4.13 10.74 -3.84
CA GLU A 98 -5.50 11.10 -4.18
C GLU A 98 -5.87 10.46 -5.51
N LEU A 99 -7.01 9.80 -5.53
CA LEU A 99 -7.50 9.06 -6.69
C LEU A 99 -8.76 9.73 -7.25
N GLY A 100 -8.93 9.61 -8.57
CA GLY A 100 -10.15 10.00 -9.26
C GLY A 100 -10.51 9.00 -10.35
N PRO A 101 -11.81 8.76 -10.61
CA PRO A 101 -12.95 9.41 -9.97
C PRO A 101 -13.22 8.84 -8.57
N VAL A 102 -13.53 9.71 -7.60
CA VAL A 102 -13.88 9.29 -6.24
C VAL A 102 -15.17 8.47 -6.27
N GLY A 103 -15.19 7.31 -5.64
CA GLY A 103 -16.33 6.40 -5.64
C GLY A 103 -16.50 5.59 -6.93
N ALA A 104 -15.55 5.68 -7.87
CA ALA A 104 -15.52 4.80 -9.04
C ALA A 104 -15.45 3.33 -8.58
N LYS A 105 -16.32 2.49 -9.15
CA LYS A 105 -16.38 1.06 -8.85
C LYS A 105 -15.95 0.23 -10.04
N PHE A 106 -15.16 -0.80 -9.77
CA PHE A 106 -14.70 -1.77 -10.74
C PHE A 106 -15.42 -3.10 -10.54
N LEU A 107 -15.55 -3.89 -11.60
CA LEU A 107 -16.13 -5.23 -11.56
C LEU A 107 -15.21 -6.26 -10.90
N GLY A 108 -13.96 -5.89 -10.64
CA GLY A 108 -12.99 -6.70 -9.90
C GLY A 108 -11.78 -5.88 -9.48
N PRO A 109 -10.76 -6.52 -8.89
CA PRO A 109 -9.62 -5.83 -8.32
C PRO A 109 -8.76 -5.14 -9.40
N VAL A 110 -8.30 -3.94 -9.08
CA VAL A 110 -7.29 -3.17 -9.81
C VAL A 110 -6.04 -3.01 -8.93
N ILE A 111 -4.87 -2.88 -9.55
CA ILE A 111 -3.59 -2.73 -8.83
C ILE A 111 -3.13 -1.27 -8.88
N ILE A 112 -2.69 -0.76 -7.74
CA ILE A 112 -1.94 0.48 -7.63
C ILE A 112 -0.59 0.16 -6.99
N GLU A 113 0.50 0.33 -7.75
CA GLU A 113 1.86 0.18 -7.25
C GLU A 113 2.36 1.52 -6.73
N VAL A 114 2.83 1.52 -5.48
CA VAL A 114 3.26 2.74 -4.77
C VAL A 114 4.67 2.54 -4.24
N PRO A 115 5.66 3.31 -4.73
CA PRO A 115 6.97 3.28 -4.12
C PRO A 115 6.91 3.89 -2.71
N HIS A 116 7.60 3.25 -1.77
CA HIS A 116 7.70 3.70 -0.39
C HIS A 116 9.15 3.79 0.08
N PHE A 117 9.38 4.66 1.04
CA PHE A 117 10.70 4.86 1.68
C PHE A 117 10.79 4.17 3.04
N GLY A 118 9.71 3.47 3.45
CA GLY A 118 9.68 2.70 4.68
C GLY A 118 10.73 1.58 4.69
N SER A 119 11.61 1.59 5.69
CA SER A 119 12.54 0.48 5.93
C SER A 119 11.84 -0.58 6.78
N LEU A 120 11.56 -1.75 6.19
CA LEU A 120 10.92 -2.87 6.89
C LEU A 120 11.85 -3.62 7.86
N ARG A 121 13.15 -3.28 7.86
CA ARG A 121 14.18 -3.76 8.83
C ARG A 121 14.08 -5.26 9.14
N GLY A 122 14.06 -6.12 8.12
CA GLY A 122 14.02 -7.57 8.34
C GLY A 122 12.76 -8.04 9.06
N MET A 123 11.60 -7.49 8.70
CA MET A 123 10.25 -7.81 9.21
C MET A 123 9.85 -7.21 10.56
N GLU A 124 10.69 -6.36 11.18
CA GLU A 124 10.30 -5.60 12.39
C GLU A 124 9.10 -4.68 12.18
N ARG A 125 8.94 -4.19 10.94
CA ARG A 125 7.86 -3.30 10.54
C ARG A 125 7.08 -3.91 9.39
N GLU A 126 5.79 -3.67 9.41
CA GLU A 126 4.87 -4.01 8.34
C GLU A 126 4.33 -2.76 7.65
N ILE A 127 3.80 -2.93 6.43
CA ILE A 127 3.07 -1.89 5.72
C ILE A 127 1.58 -2.15 5.86
N VAL A 128 0.84 -1.10 6.16
CA VAL A 128 -0.62 -1.08 6.24
C VAL A 128 -1.13 0.02 5.34
N ILE A 129 -2.23 -0.28 4.64
CA ILE A 129 -2.89 0.69 3.77
C ILE A 129 -4.08 1.27 4.51
N LEU A 130 -4.07 2.60 4.69
CA LEU A 130 -5.25 3.32 5.14
C LEU A 130 -5.96 3.93 3.94
N ARG A 131 -7.29 3.90 3.97
CA ARG A 131 -8.17 4.52 2.97
C ARG A 131 -9.07 5.57 3.62
N SER A 132 -9.40 6.62 2.86
CA SER A 132 -10.41 7.62 3.23
C SER A 132 -11.36 7.83 2.07
N ASP A 133 -12.64 7.50 2.26
CA ASP A 133 -13.64 7.56 1.20
C ASP A 133 -14.22 8.97 1.03
N ASN A 134 -14.21 9.77 2.10
CA ASN A 134 -14.80 11.11 2.18
C ASN A 134 -13.79 12.23 2.47
N GLY A 135 -12.52 11.87 2.69
CA GLY A 135 -11.46 12.83 3.03
C GLY A 135 -11.44 13.30 4.48
N GLU A 136 -12.33 12.80 5.34
CA GLU A 136 -12.46 13.21 6.74
C GLU A 136 -12.07 12.09 7.69
N THR A 137 -12.50 10.86 7.41
CA THR A 137 -12.24 9.70 8.26
C THR A 137 -11.31 8.71 7.55
N TRP A 138 -10.47 8.04 8.33
CA TRP A 138 -9.50 7.06 7.84
C TRP A 138 -9.81 5.69 8.44
N ARG A 139 -9.74 4.66 7.61
CA ARG A 139 -9.92 3.26 8.01
C ARG A 139 -8.89 2.38 7.33
N GLU A 140 -8.62 1.23 7.92
CA GLU A 140 -7.74 0.23 7.31
C GLU A 140 -8.41 -0.32 6.02
N HIS A 141 -7.64 -0.39 4.95
CA HIS A 141 -8.08 -0.99 3.70
C HIS A 141 -8.00 -2.51 3.85
N THR A 142 -9.13 -3.18 3.69
CA THR A 142 -9.29 -4.60 4.07
C THR A 142 -9.01 -5.59 2.96
N LEU A 143 -8.88 -5.15 1.71
CA LEU A 143 -8.56 -6.07 0.61
C LEU A 143 -7.07 -6.36 0.67
N GLU A 144 -6.74 -7.60 1.04
CA GLU A 144 -5.35 -8.04 1.13
C GLU A 144 -4.77 -8.25 -0.27
N ALA A 145 -3.60 -7.67 -0.50
CA ALA A 145 -2.81 -7.88 -1.70
C ALA A 145 -1.92 -9.12 -1.53
N SER A 146 -2.53 -10.30 -1.40
CA SER A 146 -1.77 -11.56 -1.38
C SER A 146 -1.05 -11.76 -2.70
N ASP A 147 0.11 -12.43 -2.67
CA ASP A 147 0.89 -12.67 -3.88
C ASP A 147 0.05 -13.37 -4.95
N ASP A 148 -0.73 -14.39 -4.60
CA ASP A 148 -1.63 -15.09 -5.52
C ASP A 148 -2.68 -14.15 -6.16
N ALA A 149 -3.31 -13.28 -5.37
CA ALA A 149 -4.31 -12.35 -5.87
C ALA A 149 -3.68 -11.31 -6.81
N VAL A 150 -2.48 -10.83 -6.48
CA VAL A 150 -1.72 -9.91 -7.34
C VAL A 150 -1.32 -10.60 -8.64
N HIS A 151 -0.75 -11.81 -8.56
CA HIS A 151 -0.35 -12.60 -9.74
C HIS A 151 -1.54 -12.87 -10.66
N GLN A 152 -2.71 -13.21 -10.12
CA GLN A 152 -3.93 -13.40 -10.91
C GLN A 152 -4.30 -12.13 -11.69
N VAL A 153 -4.27 -10.97 -11.04
CA VAL A 153 -4.65 -9.69 -11.66
C VAL A 153 -3.62 -9.24 -12.71
N LEU A 154 -2.34 -9.51 -12.47
CA LEU A 154 -1.27 -9.25 -13.44
C LEU A 154 -1.38 -10.16 -14.67
N ASN A 155 -1.65 -11.45 -14.48
CA ASN A 155 -1.88 -12.40 -15.56
C ASN A 155 -3.12 -12.05 -16.41
N ASP A 156 -4.15 -11.44 -15.81
CA ASP A 156 -5.30 -10.90 -16.54
C ASP A 156 -4.91 -9.70 -17.44
N SER A 157 -3.80 -9.01 -17.14
CA SER A 157 -3.44 -7.70 -17.73
C SER A 157 -2.25 -7.74 -18.70
N PHE A 158 -1.33 -8.68 -18.56
CA PHE A 158 -0.07 -8.77 -19.32
C PHE A 158 0.21 -10.21 -19.76
N GLU A 159 0.99 -10.37 -20.83
CA GLU A 159 1.36 -11.69 -21.38
C GLU A 159 2.89 -11.91 -21.31
N GLY A 160 3.30 -13.15 -21.02
CA GLY A 160 4.68 -13.64 -21.20
C GLY A 160 5.78 -12.76 -20.63
N GLU A 161 6.60 -12.18 -21.51
CA GLU A 161 7.82 -11.41 -21.19
C GLU A 161 7.52 -10.15 -20.36
N GLU A 162 6.36 -9.51 -20.53
CA GLU A 162 6.00 -8.32 -19.74
C GLU A 162 5.83 -8.65 -18.26
N LEU A 163 5.30 -9.83 -17.91
CA LEU A 163 5.13 -10.27 -16.53
C LEU A 163 6.48 -10.42 -15.81
N SER A 164 7.49 -10.96 -16.51
CA SER A 164 8.83 -11.15 -15.96
C SER A 164 9.49 -9.82 -15.57
N ALA A 165 9.29 -8.76 -16.37
CA ALA A 165 9.76 -7.41 -16.04
C ALA A 165 9.05 -6.80 -14.81
N LEU A 166 7.82 -7.21 -14.50
CA LEU A 166 7.08 -6.77 -13.30
C LEU A 166 7.57 -7.46 -12.03
N GLU A 167 7.99 -8.71 -12.15
CA GLU A 167 8.59 -9.48 -11.07
C GLU A 167 9.98 -8.91 -10.69
N GLU A 168 10.77 -8.43 -11.66
CA GLU A 168 12.04 -7.74 -11.39
C GLU A 168 11.84 -6.40 -10.66
N VAL A 169 10.78 -5.65 -10.98
CA VAL A 169 10.40 -4.40 -10.25
C VAL A 169 9.95 -4.70 -8.81
N ASN A 170 9.51 -5.94 -8.52
CA ASN A 170 9.15 -6.40 -7.19
C ASN A 170 10.35 -6.47 -6.22
N ALA A 171 11.59 -6.41 -6.74
CA ALA A 171 12.81 -6.27 -5.92
C ALA A 171 12.99 -4.86 -5.32
N GLY A 172 12.17 -3.89 -5.73
CA GLY A 172 12.15 -2.52 -5.21
C GLY A 172 11.28 -2.35 -3.95
N ARG A 173 11.45 -1.23 -3.24
CA ARG A 173 10.59 -0.82 -2.10
C ARG A 173 9.23 -0.32 -2.62
N THR A 174 8.43 -1.22 -3.19
CA THR A 174 7.14 -0.92 -3.79
C THR A 174 6.05 -1.72 -3.07
N THR A 175 4.98 -1.04 -2.67
CA THR A 175 3.78 -1.70 -2.12
C THR A 175 2.71 -1.74 -3.19
N ARG A 176 2.05 -2.89 -3.33
CA ARG A 176 0.92 -3.07 -4.23
C ARG A 176 -0.38 -2.97 -3.42
N ILE A 177 -1.27 -2.09 -3.86
CA ILE A 177 -2.61 -1.93 -3.28
C ILE A 177 -3.57 -2.57 -4.27
N LEU A 178 -4.28 -3.61 -3.84
CA LEU A 178 -5.46 -4.10 -4.56
C LEU A 178 -6.67 -3.31 -4.10
N THR A 179 -7.52 -2.88 -5.01
CA THR A 179 -8.81 -2.27 -4.65
C THR A 179 -9.87 -2.56 -5.71
N THR A 180 -11.14 -2.61 -5.32
CA THR A 180 -12.28 -2.75 -6.24
C THR A 180 -13.02 -1.43 -6.44
N ASP A 181 -12.60 -0.39 -5.73
CA ASP A 181 -13.18 0.94 -5.79
C ASP A 181 -12.13 2.02 -5.49
N PHE A 182 -12.35 3.24 -5.97
CA PHE A 182 -11.45 4.35 -5.68
C PHE A 182 -11.95 5.18 -4.49
N PRO A 183 -11.27 5.11 -3.32
CA PRO A 183 -11.47 6.08 -2.27
C PRO A 183 -10.95 7.44 -2.70
N GLN A 184 -11.28 8.49 -1.94
CA GLN A 184 -10.69 9.80 -2.17
C GLN A 184 -9.18 9.78 -1.92
N TYR A 185 -8.75 9.11 -0.84
CA TYR A 185 -7.33 9.02 -0.49
C TYR A 185 -6.87 7.62 -0.08
N PHE A 186 -5.61 7.31 -0.40
CA PHE A 186 -4.85 6.21 0.19
C PHE A 186 -3.60 6.74 0.89
N ALA A 187 -3.26 6.11 2.01
CA ALA A 187 -2.01 6.35 2.74
C ALA A 187 -1.30 5.02 2.99
N VAL A 188 -0.03 4.93 2.57
CA VAL A 188 0.84 3.80 2.90
C VAL A 188 1.52 4.11 4.22
N VAL A 189 1.23 3.33 5.26
CA VAL A 189 1.73 3.53 6.62
C VAL A 189 2.65 2.37 6.98
N SER A 190 3.82 2.68 7.55
CA SER A 190 4.68 1.69 8.19
C SER A 190 4.46 1.72 9.69
N ARG A 191 4.17 0.55 10.28
CA ARG A 191 4.04 0.38 11.73
C ARG A 191 4.89 -0.80 12.22
N ILE A 192 5.10 -0.89 13.53
CA ILE A 192 5.76 -2.06 14.14
C ILE A 192 4.86 -3.27 13.95
N ARG A 193 5.42 -4.37 13.45
CA ARG A 193 4.68 -5.61 13.22
C ARG A 193 4.08 -6.12 14.53
N GLN A 194 2.79 -6.44 14.51
CA GLN A 194 2.06 -6.94 15.67
C GLN A 194 1.37 -8.25 15.32
N GLU A 195 1.79 -9.34 15.95
CA GLU A 195 1.15 -10.65 15.77
C GLU A 195 -0.09 -10.74 16.66
N VAL A 196 -1.28 -10.76 16.06
CA VAL A 196 -2.55 -10.77 16.79
C VAL A 196 -3.22 -12.13 16.69
N HIS A 197 -3.39 -12.82 17.82
CA HIS A 197 -4.06 -14.12 17.89
C HIS A 197 -5.22 -14.09 18.86
N ALA A 198 -6.31 -14.77 18.52
CA ALA A 198 -7.48 -14.89 19.39
C ALA A 198 -7.34 -16.12 20.30
N ILE A 199 -7.11 -15.90 21.59
CA ILE A 199 -6.85 -16.95 22.60
C ILE A 199 -8.02 -16.99 23.58
N GLY A 200 -8.56 -18.18 23.81
CA GLY A 200 -9.65 -18.42 24.76
C GLY A 200 -9.23 -19.11 26.06
N PRO A 201 -10.21 -19.57 26.85
CA PRO A 201 -9.98 -20.28 28.11
C PRO A 201 -9.22 -21.60 27.96
N GLU A 202 -9.22 -22.20 26.77
CA GLU A 202 -8.42 -23.36 26.41
C GLU A 202 -6.91 -23.10 26.51
N GLY A 203 -6.48 -21.83 26.52
CA GLY A 203 -5.07 -21.45 26.45
C GLY A 203 -4.57 -21.39 25.01
N GLY A 204 -3.28 -21.17 24.83
CA GLY A 204 -2.68 -21.07 23.51
C GLY A 204 -1.29 -20.45 23.55
N MET A 205 -0.66 -20.35 22.38
CA MET A 205 0.66 -19.72 22.24
C MET A 205 0.64 -18.71 21.09
N VAL A 206 1.44 -17.65 21.23
CA VAL A 206 1.70 -16.66 20.18
C VAL A 206 3.20 -16.54 20.03
N SER A 207 3.72 -16.86 18.85
CA SER A 207 5.14 -16.70 18.53
C SER A 207 5.36 -15.44 17.69
N SER A 208 6.55 -14.83 17.83
CA SER A 208 6.95 -13.73 16.96
C SER A 208 7.54 -14.26 15.67
N SER A 209 7.10 -13.72 14.52
CA SER A 209 7.72 -13.99 13.22
C SER A 209 9.13 -13.38 13.09
N VAL A 210 9.39 -12.27 13.78
CA VAL A 210 10.68 -11.56 13.76
C VAL A 210 11.74 -12.31 14.57
N VAL A 211 11.34 -12.88 15.71
CA VAL A 211 12.20 -13.67 16.59
C VAL A 211 11.44 -14.91 17.05
N PRO A 212 11.55 -16.06 16.36
CA PRO A 212 10.76 -17.26 16.65
C PRO A 212 10.93 -17.83 18.07
N GLN A 213 12.05 -17.51 18.73
CA GLN A 213 12.33 -17.84 20.13
C GLN A 213 11.41 -17.09 21.11
N VAL A 214 10.91 -15.92 20.72
CA VAL A 214 9.99 -15.13 21.55
C VAL A 214 8.58 -15.68 21.39
N GLN A 215 8.07 -16.26 22.47
CA GLN A 215 6.75 -16.86 22.54
C GLN A 215 6.02 -16.41 23.80
N ALA A 216 4.76 -16.01 23.65
CA ALA A 216 3.85 -15.79 24.77
C ALA A 216 2.96 -17.02 24.91
N VAL A 217 3.06 -17.72 26.04
CA VAL A 217 2.30 -18.94 26.34
C VAL A 217 1.23 -18.63 27.39
N PHE A 218 0.00 -18.99 27.06
CA PHE A 218 -1.18 -18.84 27.89
C PHE A 218 -1.64 -20.23 28.33
N PRO A 219 -1.48 -20.59 29.61
CA PRO A 219 -1.95 -21.88 30.09
C PRO A 219 -3.49 -21.92 30.09
N GLN A 220 -4.03 -23.13 30.10
CA GLN A 220 -5.47 -23.34 30.21
C GLN A 220 -6.02 -22.64 31.48
N GLY A 221 -7.14 -21.95 31.34
CA GLY A 221 -7.77 -21.19 32.42
C GLY A 221 -7.14 -19.83 32.72
N ALA A 222 -6.07 -19.42 32.02
CA ALA A 222 -5.51 -18.07 32.17
C ALA A 222 -6.52 -16.97 31.75
N LEU A 223 -7.27 -17.25 30.69
CA LEU A 223 -8.28 -16.37 30.14
C LEU A 223 -9.67 -16.94 30.44
N THR A 224 -10.63 -16.05 30.69
CA THR A 224 -12.04 -16.43 30.94
C THR A 224 -12.93 -16.18 29.74
N LYS A 225 -12.41 -15.46 28.73
CA LYS A 225 -13.08 -15.13 27.47
C LYS A 225 -12.04 -15.17 26.35
N LYS A 226 -12.51 -15.44 25.13
CA LYS A 226 -11.68 -15.33 23.93
C LYS A 226 -11.36 -13.85 23.67
N ILE A 227 -10.07 -13.52 23.75
CA ILE A 227 -9.57 -12.15 23.52
C ILE A 227 -8.50 -12.15 22.43
N LYS A 228 -8.36 -11.03 21.73
CA LYS A 228 -7.24 -10.80 20.81
C LYS A 228 -6.01 -10.40 21.62
N VAL A 229 -4.95 -11.18 21.56
CA VAL A 229 -3.65 -10.90 22.18
C VAL A 229 -2.70 -10.45 21.09
N GLY A 230 -2.01 -9.33 21.28
CA GLY A 230 -0.99 -8.83 20.36
C GLY A 230 0.41 -9.05 20.90
N LEU A 231 1.32 -9.66 20.13
CA LEU A 231 2.74 -9.76 20.44
C LEU A 231 3.54 -8.86 19.50
N GLN A 232 4.30 -7.92 20.06
CA GLN A 232 5.22 -7.05 19.33
C GLN A 232 6.64 -7.29 19.81
N VAL A 233 7.58 -7.46 18.88
CA VAL A 233 9.01 -7.60 19.17
C VAL A 233 9.76 -6.56 18.36
N ASN A 234 10.52 -5.71 19.05
CA ASN A 234 11.32 -4.67 18.43
C ASN A 234 12.81 -4.92 18.72
N LEU A 235 13.61 -5.05 17.67
CA LEU A 235 15.04 -5.28 17.75
C LEU A 235 15.77 -3.94 17.69
N PHE A 236 16.67 -3.71 18.64
CA PHE A 236 17.47 -2.51 18.70
C PHE A 236 18.94 -2.88 18.56
N LYS A 237 19.63 -2.15 17.66
CA LYS A 237 21.09 -2.16 17.66
C LYS A 237 21.56 -1.35 18.87
N PRO A 238 22.47 -1.89 19.71
CA PRO A 238 23.07 -1.11 20.79
C PRO A 238 23.74 0.15 20.24
N ARG A 239 23.69 1.26 20.99
CA ARG A 239 24.48 2.46 20.68
C ARG A 239 25.97 2.09 20.66
N LYS A 240 26.76 2.78 19.83
CA LYS A 240 28.23 2.62 19.81
C LYS A 240 28.77 2.71 21.24
N GLY A 241 29.28 1.60 21.78
CA GLY A 241 29.82 1.50 23.14
C GLY A 241 29.18 0.45 24.05
N ALA A 242 28.05 -0.15 23.70
CA ALA A 242 27.49 -1.31 24.42
C ALA A 242 27.85 -2.64 23.74
N SER A 243 27.92 -3.72 24.53
CA SER A 243 28.31 -5.08 24.08
C SER A 243 27.52 -5.50 22.84
N ALA A 244 28.15 -6.27 21.95
CA ALA A 244 27.69 -6.62 20.61
C ALA A 244 26.44 -7.55 20.55
N GLY A 245 25.59 -7.54 21.59
CA GLY A 245 24.31 -8.24 21.61
C GLY A 245 23.18 -7.36 21.09
N MET A 246 22.36 -7.90 20.18
CA MET A 246 21.12 -7.23 19.74
C MET A 246 20.13 -7.18 20.91
N LEU A 247 19.76 -5.98 21.35
CA LEU A 247 18.77 -5.79 22.43
C LEU A 247 17.37 -6.00 21.86
N LYS A 248 16.50 -6.71 22.59
CA LYS A 248 15.12 -7.00 22.19
C LYS A 248 14.16 -6.32 23.17
N LYS A 249 13.22 -5.51 22.68
CA LYS A 249 12.06 -5.06 23.47
C LYS A 249 10.86 -5.89 23.07
N ILE A 250 10.27 -6.60 24.03
CA ILE A 250 9.08 -7.41 23.81
C ILE A 250 7.92 -6.70 24.49
N THR A 251 6.87 -6.42 23.73
CA THR A 251 5.64 -5.80 24.23
C THR A 251 4.48 -6.74 23.93
N VAL A 252 3.67 -7.05 24.95
CA VAL A 252 2.45 -7.84 24.77
C VAL A 252 1.24 -6.93 25.01
N ASN A 253 0.49 -6.67 23.94
CA ASN A 253 -0.64 -5.74 23.89
C ASN A 253 -1.98 -6.45 24.09
N HIS A 254 -3.02 -5.67 24.39
CA HIS A 254 -4.40 -6.12 24.57
C HIS A 254 -4.61 -7.14 25.70
N LEU A 255 -3.67 -7.22 26.64
CA LEU A 255 -3.81 -8.00 27.86
C LEU A 255 -4.38 -7.17 29.00
N PRO A 256 -5.38 -7.67 29.74
CA PRO A 256 -5.79 -7.07 31.00
C PRO A 256 -4.62 -7.12 31.99
N LYS A 257 -4.37 -6.01 32.72
CA LYS A 257 -3.21 -5.78 33.63
C LYS A 257 -2.95 -6.85 34.71
N LYS A 258 -3.79 -7.88 34.86
CA LYS A 258 -3.77 -8.88 35.95
C LYS A 258 -3.78 -10.35 35.47
N LYS A 259 -3.47 -10.64 34.20
CA LYS A 259 -3.51 -12.03 33.69
C LYS A 259 -2.15 -12.71 33.74
N ARG A 260 -2.15 -13.99 34.13
CA ARG A 260 -0.97 -14.86 34.20
C ARG A 260 -0.64 -15.37 32.78
N PHE A 261 0.53 -15.03 32.27
CA PHE A 261 1.10 -15.59 31.06
C PHE A 261 2.60 -15.77 31.26
N SER A 262 3.19 -16.72 30.54
CA SER A 262 4.63 -16.92 30.53
C SER A 262 5.18 -16.38 29.22
N LEU A 263 6.23 -15.56 29.31
CA LEU A 263 7.01 -15.15 28.15
C LEU A 263 8.25 -16.05 28.10
N VAL A 264 8.50 -16.65 26.95
CA VAL A 264 9.67 -17.47 26.63
C VAL A 264 10.48 -16.67 25.61
N TRP A 265 11.78 -16.43 25.82
CA TRP A 265 12.62 -15.60 24.93
C TRP A 265 14.10 -15.97 24.95
#